data_AF-A0AA38PT65-F1
#
_entry.id   AF-A0AA38PT65-F1
#
_cell.length_a   1.000
_cell.length_b   1.000
_cell.length_c   1.000
_cell.angle_alpha   90.00
_cell.angle_beta   90.00
_cell.angle_gamma   90.00
#
_symmetry.space_group_name_H-M   'P 1'
#
loop_
_entity.id
_entity.type
_entity.pdbx_description
1 polymer ?
#
loop_
_entity_poly.entity_id
_entity_poly.type
_entity_poly.pdbx_seq_one_letter_code
_entity_poly.pdbx_strand_id
1 'polypeptide(L)'
;MTTVAPQDTTTKFVHHQPQYAGPLYQYRHYQPPQPQVTQGASGVPEAQGLDTSGAGAGVSTVSNTSTAQPNGSTTTTNTGNTTASTTDTNSTSNGPLVATGDWTRNLVHLAKTAELKKHALTLQLHTAHILSAHAALEQKSKSIQDVKEQRNKLESERTRLLSALRQVNEDRDKADLLEGDLERDCTSLRSQILTLSDGDYAIAKADVDRLRAELGQPPLPSLQTMLDEKASSYLTERRLNGNSSNSTSGAASTSASTSTSFVPSATPTTFQNSFSAAHSAPRGRPKGSKTQKRT
;
A
#
# COMPACT_ATOMS: atom_id res chain seq x y z
N MET A 1 -47.22 26.33 -43.43
CA MET A 1 -47.69 25.11 -42.76
C MET A 1 -46.83 23.96 -43.24
N THR A 2 -45.84 23.53 -42.47
CA THR A 2 -44.99 22.39 -42.83
C THR A 2 -44.78 21.54 -41.59
N THR A 3 -45.46 20.40 -41.56
CA THR A 3 -45.43 19.40 -40.50
C THR A 3 -44.30 18.42 -40.78
N VAL A 4 -43.34 18.28 -39.85
CA VAL A 4 -42.25 17.30 -39.95
C VAL A 4 -42.49 16.20 -38.92
N ALA A 5 -42.60 14.96 -39.40
CA ALA A 5 -42.86 13.76 -38.61
C ALA A 5 -41.60 13.27 -37.86
N PRO A 6 -41.73 12.67 -36.66
CA PRO A 6 -40.61 12.08 -35.94
C PRO A 6 -40.26 10.69 -36.49
N GLN A 7 -38.96 10.42 -36.63
CA GLN A 7 -38.41 9.13 -37.05
C GLN A 7 -38.15 8.25 -35.82
N ASP A 8 -38.71 7.03 -35.84
CA ASP A 8 -38.47 5.99 -34.84
C ASP A 8 -37.10 5.34 -35.04
N THR A 9 -36.16 5.63 -34.15
CA THR A 9 -34.89 4.89 -34.04
C THR A 9 -35.02 3.68 -33.12
N THR A 10 -35.37 2.52 -33.70
CA THR A 10 -35.20 1.21 -33.05
C THR A 10 -33.71 0.87 -32.95
N THR A 11 -33.18 0.81 -31.73
CA THR A 11 -31.80 0.39 -31.44
C THR A 11 -31.80 -1.09 -31.06
N LYS A 12 -31.29 -1.97 -31.93
CA LYS A 12 -31.07 -3.38 -31.62
C LYS A 12 -29.84 -3.53 -30.72
N PHE A 13 -30.06 -4.00 -29.49
CA PHE A 13 -29.01 -4.34 -28.54
C PHE A 13 -28.39 -5.70 -28.91
N VAL A 14 -27.16 -5.69 -29.42
CA VAL A 14 -26.37 -6.91 -29.60
C VAL A 14 -25.68 -7.21 -28.28
N HIS A 15 -26.13 -8.27 -27.61
CA HIS A 15 -25.58 -8.75 -26.35
C HIS A 15 -24.22 -9.43 -26.63
N HIS A 16 -23.13 -8.69 -26.39
CA HIS A 16 -21.78 -9.23 -26.51
C HIS A 16 -21.38 -9.84 -25.16
N GLN A 17 -21.32 -11.16 -25.07
CA GLN A 17 -20.74 -11.84 -23.91
C GLN A 17 -19.21 -11.83 -24.02
N PRO A 18 -18.48 -11.24 -23.07
CA PRO A 18 -17.04 -11.40 -23.01
C PRO A 18 -16.71 -12.82 -22.54
N GLN A 19 -16.12 -13.61 -23.44
CA GLN A 19 -15.49 -14.89 -23.13
C GLN A 19 -14.24 -14.64 -22.28
N TYR A 20 -14.39 -14.72 -20.96
CA TYR A 20 -13.26 -14.72 -20.03
C TYR A 20 -12.63 -16.12 -20.00
N ALA A 21 -11.61 -16.34 -20.82
CA ALA A 21 -10.71 -17.49 -20.66
C ALA A 21 -9.82 -17.26 -19.44
N GLY A 22 -10.27 -17.76 -18.28
CA GLY A 22 -9.47 -17.76 -17.05
C GLY A 22 -8.25 -18.68 -17.20
N PRO A 23 -7.07 -18.31 -16.69
CA PRO A 23 -5.91 -19.20 -16.69
C PRO A 23 -6.21 -20.43 -15.85
N LEU A 24 -5.99 -21.61 -16.44
CA LEU A 24 -6.00 -22.90 -15.76
C LEU A 24 -4.90 -22.91 -14.70
N TYR A 25 -5.27 -22.65 -13.44
CA TYR A 25 -4.39 -22.90 -12.31
C TYR A 25 -4.24 -24.41 -12.15
N GLN A 26 -3.14 -24.96 -12.69
CA GLN A 26 -2.68 -26.29 -12.31
C GLN A 26 -2.32 -26.25 -10.83
N TYR A 27 -3.21 -26.81 -10.00
CA TYR A 27 -2.96 -27.09 -8.60
C TYR A 27 -1.83 -28.11 -8.52
N ARG A 28 -0.58 -27.65 -8.39
CA ARG A 28 0.50 -28.54 -7.97
C ARG A 28 0.26 -28.87 -6.51
N HIS A 29 -0.05 -30.14 -6.25
CA HIS A 29 -0.10 -30.69 -4.90
C HIS A 29 1.23 -30.38 -4.20
N TYR A 30 1.18 -29.52 -3.20
CA TYR A 30 2.32 -29.24 -2.34
C TYR A 30 2.47 -30.43 -1.40
N GLN A 31 3.48 -31.26 -1.63
CA GLN A 31 3.84 -32.33 -0.71
C GLN A 31 4.84 -31.77 0.31
N PRO A 32 4.46 -31.63 1.58
CA PRO A 32 5.36 -31.10 2.59
C PRO A 32 6.57 -32.02 2.77
N PRO A 33 7.79 -31.46 2.94
CA PRO A 33 8.98 -32.27 3.18
C PRO A 33 8.81 -33.09 4.46
N GLN A 34 8.98 -34.40 4.35
CA GLN A 34 8.99 -35.31 5.49
C GLN A 34 10.22 -35.02 6.37
N PRO A 35 10.06 -34.89 7.69
CA PRO A 35 11.18 -34.69 8.59
C PRO A 35 12.09 -35.93 8.57
N GLN A 36 13.37 -35.73 8.21
CA GLN A 36 14.39 -36.77 8.35
C GLN A 36 14.67 -36.97 9.84
N VAL A 37 14.30 -38.15 10.34
CA VAL A 37 14.61 -38.58 11.70
C VAL A 37 16.06 -39.05 11.71
N THR A 38 16.98 -38.18 12.09
CA THR A 38 18.36 -38.55 12.35
C THR A 38 18.38 -39.36 13.65
N GLN A 39 18.52 -40.68 13.56
CA GLN A 39 18.70 -41.55 14.72
C GLN A 39 20.04 -41.18 15.40
N GLY A 40 19.92 -40.61 16.59
CA GLY A 40 21.04 -40.21 17.43
C GLY A 40 21.75 -41.45 17.99
N ALA A 41 23.07 -41.47 17.80
CA ALA A 41 23.98 -42.32 18.53
C ALA A 41 24.08 -41.83 19.98
N SER A 42 23.84 -42.74 20.91
CA SER A 42 24.04 -42.56 22.34
C SER A 42 25.53 -42.35 22.66
N GLY A 43 25.83 -41.33 23.48
CA GLY A 43 27.16 -41.10 24.00
C GLY A 43 27.17 -39.98 25.04
N VAL A 44 26.99 -40.35 26.31
CA VAL A 44 27.21 -39.53 27.52
C VAL A 44 28.72 -39.59 27.84
N PRO A 45 29.39 -38.46 28.17
CA PRO A 45 29.66 -38.10 29.58
C PRO A 45 29.49 -36.58 29.84
N GLU A 46 28.84 -36.14 30.91
CA GLU A 46 29.38 -35.94 32.27
C GLU A 46 30.72 -35.16 32.31
N ALA A 47 30.65 -33.83 32.55
CA ALA A 47 31.51 -33.10 33.50
C ALA A 47 31.18 -31.58 33.52
N GLN A 48 30.78 -31.12 34.71
CA GLN A 48 31.19 -29.91 35.43
C GLN A 48 31.36 -28.55 34.71
N GLY A 49 30.50 -27.61 35.12
CA GLY A 49 30.73 -26.21 35.49
C GLY A 49 31.79 -25.36 34.79
N LEU A 50 31.40 -24.16 34.36
CA LEU A 50 31.97 -22.90 34.86
C LEU A 50 31.11 -21.70 34.41
N ASP A 51 30.95 -20.77 35.34
CA ASP A 51 30.55 -19.37 35.17
C ASP A 51 31.37 -18.68 34.07
N THR A 52 30.73 -17.94 33.16
CA THR A 52 31.33 -16.71 32.63
C THR A 52 30.29 -15.76 32.05
N SER A 53 30.09 -14.68 32.78
CA SER A 53 29.59 -13.41 32.28
C SER A 53 30.64 -12.73 31.37
N GLY A 54 30.22 -12.28 30.17
CA GLY A 54 30.99 -11.44 29.26
C GLY A 54 30.09 -11.02 28.10
N ALA A 55 29.68 -9.75 27.96
CA ALA A 55 30.46 -8.58 27.56
C ALA A 55 31.20 -8.78 26.22
N GLY A 56 30.66 -8.17 25.16
CA GLY A 56 31.27 -8.06 23.82
C GLY A 56 30.20 -7.71 22.78
N ALA A 57 29.99 -6.44 22.43
CA ALA A 57 30.77 -5.66 21.46
C ALA A 57 30.74 -6.25 20.03
N GLY A 58 30.05 -5.52 19.13
CA GLY A 58 30.05 -5.70 17.68
C GLY A 58 29.11 -4.65 17.08
N VAL A 59 29.53 -3.39 16.93
CA VAL A 59 30.29 -2.87 15.77
C VAL A 59 29.72 -3.39 14.44
N SER A 60 28.94 -2.53 13.78
CA SER A 60 28.87 -2.46 12.33
C SER A 60 28.70 -1.02 11.93
N THR A 61 29.84 -0.33 11.97
CA THR A 61 30.14 0.87 11.21
C THR A 61 30.13 0.50 9.73
N VAL A 62 29.19 1.03 8.95
CA VAL A 62 29.35 1.13 7.50
C VAL A 62 29.34 2.61 7.15
N SER A 63 30.54 3.17 7.17
CA SER A 63 30.91 4.41 6.51
C SER A 63 30.77 4.19 5.01
N ASN A 64 29.85 4.90 4.35
CA ASN A 64 29.89 5.05 2.90
C ASN A 64 30.13 6.54 2.57
N THR A 65 31.40 6.93 2.70
CA THR A 65 31.95 8.15 2.14
C THR A 65 32.21 7.91 0.65
N SER A 66 31.50 8.62 -0.21
CA SER A 66 31.90 8.83 -1.60
C SER A 66 31.80 10.33 -1.90
N THR A 67 32.91 10.98 -1.62
CA THR A 67 33.42 12.18 -2.28
C THR A 67 33.47 11.97 -3.80
N ALA A 68 32.88 12.90 -4.58
CA ALA A 68 33.47 13.49 -5.79
C ALA A 68 32.44 14.38 -6.54
N GLN A 69 32.59 15.69 -6.38
CA GLN A 69 32.37 16.72 -7.42
C GLN A 69 33.47 16.57 -8.52
N PRO A 70 33.52 17.40 -9.59
CA PRO A 70 32.51 17.88 -10.54
C PRO A 70 32.98 17.73 -12.01
N ASN A 71 32.16 18.25 -12.95
CA ASN A 71 32.54 18.74 -14.30
C ASN A 71 32.87 17.74 -15.42
N GLY A 72 32.24 17.96 -16.57
CA GLY A 72 32.62 17.30 -17.83
C GLY A 72 31.62 17.47 -18.96
N SER A 73 31.46 18.71 -19.44
CA SER A 73 30.90 19.04 -20.74
C SER A 73 31.49 18.21 -21.89
N THR A 74 30.64 17.71 -22.80
CA THR A 74 31.02 17.28 -24.17
C THR A 74 29.75 17.33 -25.03
N THR A 75 29.54 18.40 -25.80
CA THR A 75 29.90 18.53 -27.23
C THR A 75 29.13 17.55 -28.12
N THR A 76 27.96 17.99 -28.57
CA THR A 76 27.24 17.43 -29.71
C THR A 76 27.94 17.89 -31.00
N THR A 77 28.75 17.02 -31.59
CA THR A 77 29.30 17.19 -32.95
C THR A 77 29.08 15.89 -33.71
N ASN A 78 28.24 15.94 -34.75
CA ASN A 78 28.24 15.04 -35.92
C ASN A 78 27.09 15.47 -36.86
N THR A 79 27.13 15.47 -38.19
CA THR A 79 28.17 15.38 -39.23
C THR A 79 27.43 15.74 -40.51
N GLY A 80 27.57 16.98 -40.98
CA GLY A 80 27.15 17.38 -42.31
C GLY A 80 28.36 17.34 -43.24
N ASN A 81 28.64 16.17 -43.83
CA ASN A 81 29.71 16.01 -44.80
C ASN A 81 29.16 16.23 -46.21
N THR A 82 29.15 17.48 -46.66
CA THR A 82 28.90 17.85 -48.06
C THR A 82 30.22 17.86 -48.82
N THR A 83 30.31 16.88 -49.71
CA THR A 83 31.25 16.73 -50.82
C THR A 83 31.47 18.05 -51.57
N ALA A 84 32.71 18.54 -51.58
CA ALA A 84 33.17 19.54 -52.53
C ALA A 84 34.45 19.05 -53.20
N SER A 85 34.28 18.78 -54.48
CA SER A 85 35.24 18.44 -55.53
C SER A 85 36.47 19.34 -55.57
N THR A 86 37.64 18.74 -55.44
CA THR A 86 38.92 19.30 -55.90
C THR A 86 39.30 18.66 -57.23
N THR A 87 39.27 19.49 -58.26
CA THR A 87 39.80 19.29 -59.61
C THR A 87 41.32 19.28 -59.58
N ASP A 88 41.94 18.12 -59.82
CA ASP A 88 43.37 18.03 -60.14
C ASP A 88 43.57 18.13 -61.65
N THR A 89 44.28 19.18 -62.04
CA THR A 89 44.68 19.51 -63.40
C THR A 89 45.86 18.64 -63.83
N ASN A 90 45.57 17.78 -64.80
CA ASN A 90 46.48 16.91 -65.52
C ASN A 90 47.47 17.76 -66.36
N SER A 91 48.77 17.73 -66.03
CA SER A 91 49.83 18.30 -66.86
C SER A 91 50.69 17.19 -67.46
N THR A 92 50.55 17.05 -68.77
CA THR A 92 51.15 16.06 -69.66
C THR A 92 52.62 16.39 -69.90
N SER A 93 53.55 15.52 -69.48
CA SER A 93 54.92 15.50 -69.99
C SER A 93 55.28 14.09 -70.47
N ASN A 94 55.33 13.94 -71.80
CA ASN A 94 55.72 12.72 -72.51
C ASN A 94 57.24 12.55 -72.43
N GLY A 95 57.71 11.83 -71.42
CA GLY A 95 59.06 11.26 -71.35
C GLY A 95 59.01 9.72 -71.44
N PRO A 96 60.09 9.05 -71.86
CA PRO A 96 60.10 7.60 -72.09
C PRO A 96 59.75 6.84 -70.81
N LEU A 97 58.64 6.09 -70.86
CA LEU A 97 58.09 5.26 -69.79
C LEU A 97 59.05 4.11 -69.43
N VAL A 98 60.00 4.38 -68.55
CA VAL A 98 60.45 3.31 -67.65
C VAL A 98 59.32 3.15 -66.63
N ALA A 99 58.64 2.00 -66.66
CA ALA A 99 57.62 1.61 -65.69
C ALA A 99 58.27 1.34 -64.30
N THR A 100 58.96 2.33 -63.75
CA THR A 100 59.41 2.38 -62.35
C THR A 100 58.21 2.78 -61.47
N GLY A 101 57.07 2.12 -61.69
CA GLY A 101 55.77 2.57 -61.22
C GLY A 101 55.55 2.29 -59.74
N ASP A 102 55.06 3.31 -59.02
CA ASP A 102 54.57 3.27 -57.63
C ASP A 102 53.39 2.31 -57.37
N TRP A 103 53.10 1.35 -58.27
CA TRP A 103 51.98 0.41 -58.14
C TRP A 103 52.11 -0.45 -56.88
N THR A 104 53.32 -0.87 -56.51
CA THR A 104 53.57 -1.62 -55.28
C THR A 104 53.27 -0.79 -54.03
N ARG A 105 53.63 0.49 -54.05
CA ARG A 105 53.32 1.43 -52.96
C ARG A 105 51.82 1.66 -52.83
N ASN A 106 51.13 1.83 -53.96
CA ASN A 106 49.68 1.98 -54.01
C ASN A 106 48.95 0.73 -53.51
N LEU A 107 49.41 -0.47 -53.88
CA LEU A 107 48.85 -1.73 -53.39
C LEU A 107 49.02 -1.88 -51.88
N VAL A 108 50.21 -1.60 -51.35
CA VAL A 108 50.48 -1.59 -49.90
C VAL A 108 49.62 -0.55 -49.18
N HIS A 109 49.44 0.64 -49.76
CA HIS A 109 48.57 1.67 -49.20
C HIS A 109 47.11 1.20 -49.16
N LEU A 110 46.61 0.62 -50.26
CA LEU A 110 45.24 0.09 -50.35
C LEU A 110 45.00 -1.01 -49.31
N ALA A 111 45.96 -1.92 -49.12
CA ALA A 111 45.90 -2.95 -48.10
C ALA A 111 45.86 -2.36 -46.68
N LYS A 112 46.70 -1.36 -46.38
CA LYS A 112 46.67 -0.65 -45.08
C LYS A 112 45.35 0.09 -44.86
N THR A 113 44.80 0.74 -45.89
CA THR A 113 43.50 1.39 -45.82
C THR A 113 42.37 0.38 -45.58
N ALA A 114 42.42 -0.80 -46.22
CA ALA A 114 41.46 -1.86 -45.99
C ALA A 114 41.53 -2.40 -44.55
N GLU A 115 42.73 -2.67 -44.03
CA GLU A 115 42.92 -3.12 -42.65
C GLU A 115 42.46 -2.06 -41.64
N LEU A 116 42.77 -0.78 -41.88
CA LEU A 116 42.29 0.33 -41.05
C LEU A 116 40.76 0.41 -41.04
N LYS A 117 40.11 0.28 -42.19
CA LYS A 117 38.64 0.27 -42.30
C LYS A 117 38.03 -0.91 -41.55
N LYS A 118 38.63 -2.10 -41.62
CA LYS A 118 38.22 -3.27 -40.84
C LYS A 118 38.30 -3.01 -39.34
N HIS A 119 39.40 -2.44 -38.84
CA HIS A 119 39.53 -2.09 -37.43
C HIS A 119 38.53 -1.01 -37.00
N ALA A 120 38.33 0.03 -37.82
CA ALA A 120 37.37 1.09 -37.54
C ALA A 120 35.94 0.53 -37.43
N LEU A 121 35.54 -0.34 -38.36
CA LEU A 121 34.21 -0.99 -38.32
C LEU A 121 34.06 -1.88 -37.07
N THR A 122 35.10 -2.63 -36.72
CA THR A 122 35.10 -3.50 -35.53
C THR A 122 34.93 -2.66 -34.25
N LEU A 123 35.64 -1.54 -34.14
CA LEU A 123 35.52 -0.61 -33.02
C LEU A 123 34.11 0.01 -32.95
N GLN A 124 33.53 0.41 -34.09
CA GLN A 124 32.16 0.91 -34.17
C GLN A 124 31.14 -0.12 -33.67
N LEU A 125 31.28 -1.38 -34.09
CA LEU A 125 30.41 -2.47 -33.65
C LEU A 125 30.51 -2.69 -32.13
N HIS A 126 31.72 -2.75 -31.58
CA HIS A 126 31.92 -2.85 -30.14
C HIS A 126 31.33 -1.65 -29.39
N THR A 127 31.49 -0.45 -29.92
CA THR A 127 30.92 0.77 -29.33
C THR A 127 29.40 0.69 -29.28
N ALA A 128 28.75 0.27 -30.36
CA ALA A 128 27.31 0.08 -30.40
C ALA A 128 26.83 -0.99 -29.38
N HIS A 129 27.56 -2.10 -29.24
CA HIS A 129 27.26 -3.13 -28.25
C HIS A 129 27.40 -2.61 -26.81
N ILE A 130 28.45 -1.84 -26.51
CA ILE A 130 28.67 -1.24 -25.19
C ILE A 130 27.53 -0.27 -24.86
N LEU A 131 27.15 0.61 -25.79
CA LEU A 131 26.06 1.57 -25.58
C LEU A 131 24.71 0.87 -25.37
N SER A 132 24.41 -0.17 -26.15
CA SER A 132 23.20 -0.97 -26.00
C SER A 132 23.16 -1.68 -24.65
N ALA A 133 24.28 -2.28 -24.22
CA ALA A 133 24.39 -2.92 -22.92
C ALA A 133 24.21 -1.90 -21.78
N HIS A 134 24.73 -0.68 -21.93
CA HIS A 134 24.57 0.40 -20.95
C HIS A 134 23.10 0.81 -20.79
N ALA A 135 22.40 1.06 -21.90
CA ALA A 135 20.97 1.40 -21.87
C ALA A 135 20.13 0.28 -21.21
N ALA A 136 20.44 -0.99 -21.51
CA ALA A 136 19.78 -2.12 -20.88
C ALA A 136 20.05 -2.21 -19.37
N LEU A 137 21.29 -1.90 -18.94
CA LEU A 137 21.66 -1.87 -17.53
C LEU A 137 20.93 -0.76 -16.77
N GLU A 138 20.82 0.44 -17.35
CA GLU A 138 20.07 1.56 -16.76
C GLU A 138 18.58 1.22 -16.63
N GLN A 139 17.97 0.66 -17.68
CA GLN A 139 16.57 0.26 -17.66
C GLN A 139 16.31 -0.79 -16.55
N LYS A 140 17.18 -1.81 -16.44
CA LYS A 140 17.08 -2.82 -15.38
C LYS A 140 17.29 -2.21 -13.99
N SER A 141 18.22 -1.28 -13.84
CA SER A 141 18.49 -0.60 -12.57
C SER A 141 17.28 0.20 -12.09
N LYS A 142 16.61 0.93 -13.01
CA LYS A 142 15.35 1.61 -12.73
C LYS A 142 14.25 0.63 -12.34
N SER A 143 14.08 -0.46 -13.09
CA SER A 143 13.07 -1.49 -12.77
C SER A 143 13.30 -2.11 -11.38
N ILE A 144 14.56 -2.35 -10.99
CA ILE A 144 14.90 -2.82 -9.63
C ILE A 144 14.47 -1.80 -8.57
N GLN A 145 14.68 -0.50 -8.82
CA GLN A 145 14.26 0.55 -7.91
C GLN A 145 12.74 0.60 -7.76
N ASP A 146 12.00 0.54 -8.87
CA ASP A 146 10.53 0.53 -8.87
C ASP A 146 9.98 -0.66 -8.07
N VAL A 147 10.55 -1.86 -8.26
CA VAL A 147 10.17 -3.07 -7.50
C VAL A 147 10.48 -2.92 -6.00
N LYS A 148 11.62 -2.31 -5.64
CA LYS A 148 11.98 -2.05 -4.24
C LYS A 148 10.98 -1.09 -3.57
N GLU A 149 10.56 -0.05 -4.27
CA GLU A 149 9.58 0.91 -3.77
C GLU A 149 8.20 0.27 -3.58
N GLN A 150 7.73 -0.51 -4.57
CA GLN A 150 6.48 -1.26 -4.46
C GLN A 150 6.50 -2.24 -3.28
N ARG A 151 7.61 -2.97 -3.09
CA ARG A 151 7.79 -3.86 -1.94
C ARG A 151 7.69 -3.09 -0.62
N ASN A 152 8.35 -1.94 -0.52
CA ASN A 152 8.31 -1.11 0.69
C ASN A 152 6.89 -0.63 1.01
N LYS A 153 6.14 -0.22 -0.02
CA LYS A 153 4.73 0.17 0.11
C LYS A 153 3.87 -0.99 0.62
N LEU A 154 4.02 -2.18 0.05
CA LEU A 154 3.28 -3.36 0.50
C LEU A 154 3.64 -3.76 1.93
N GLU A 155 4.90 -3.67 2.34
CA GLU A 155 5.30 -3.96 3.73
C GLU A 155 4.71 -2.95 4.72
N SER A 156 4.62 -1.67 4.35
CA SER A 156 3.98 -0.65 5.17
C SER A 156 2.47 -0.92 5.37
N GLU A 157 1.78 -1.34 4.30
CA GLU A 157 0.37 -1.73 4.37
C GLU A 157 0.16 -3.00 5.19
N ARG A 158 1.03 -4.01 5.01
CA ARG A 158 1.02 -5.22 5.83
C ARG A 158 1.15 -4.89 7.31
N THR A 159 2.11 -4.03 7.67
CA THR A 159 2.31 -3.58 9.04
C THR A 159 1.09 -2.84 9.59
N ARG A 160 0.50 -1.93 8.79
CA ARG A 160 -0.72 -1.20 9.15
C ARG A 160 -1.90 -2.13 9.42
N LEU A 161 -2.13 -3.12 8.55
CA LEU A 161 -3.22 -4.08 8.69
C LEU A 161 -3.04 -4.99 9.91
N LEU A 162 -1.80 -5.45 10.18
CA LEU A 162 -1.50 -6.22 11.38
C LEU A 162 -1.74 -5.41 12.66
N SER A 163 -1.39 -4.12 12.66
CA SER A 163 -1.69 -3.22 13.78
C SER A 163 -3.20 -3.06 13.98
N ALA A 164 -3.97 -2.89 12.90
CA ALA A 164 -5.43 -2.76 12.99
C ALA A 164 -6.09 -4.04 13.50
N LEU A 165 -5.62 -5.21 13.04
CA LEU A 165 -6.13 -6.51 13.52
C LEU A 165 -5.84 -6.72 15.01
N ARG A 166 -4.64 -6.33 15.46
CA ARG A 166 -4.31 -6.35 16.90
C ARG A 166 -5.27 -5.48 17.70
N GLN A 167 -5.56 -4.27 17.24
CA GLN A 167 -6.48 -3.37 17.93
C GLN A 167 -7.91 -3.93 18.00
N VAL A 168 -8.42 -4.51 16.91
CA VAL A 168 -9.74 -5.18 16.92
C VAL A 168 -9.79 -6.32 17.93
N ASN A 169 -8.72 -7.11 18.04
CA ASN A 169 -8.65 -8.18 19.04
C ASN A 169 -8.65 -7.60 20.47
N GLU A 170 -7.86 -6.54 20.73
CA GLU A 170 -7.85 -5.87 22.03
C GLU A 170 -9.23 -5.29 22.40
N ASP A 171 -9.95 -4.71 21.44
CA ASP A 171 -11.28 -4.15 21.67
C ASP A 171 -12.34 -5.24 21.86
N ARG A 172 -12.22 -6.38 21.17
CA ARG A 172 -13.06 -7.57 21.44
C ARG A 172 -12.84 -8.07 22.86
N ASP A 173 -11.59 -8.24 23.28
CA ASP A 173 -11.29 -8.76 24.61
C ASP A 173 -11.80 -7.80 25.72
N LYS A 174 -11.81 -6.48 25.48
CA LYS A 174 -12.47 -5.50 26.36
C LYS A 174 -13.99 -5.64 26.38
N ALA A 175 -14.61 -5.89 25.22
CA ALA A 175 -16.05 -6.08 25.12
C ALA A 175 -16.49 -7.35 25.87
N ASP A 176 -15.74 -8.45 25.71
CA ASP A 176 -15.98 -9.71 26.42
C ASP A 176 -15.87 -9.53 27.95
N LEU A 177 -14.88 -8.74 28.41
CA LEU A 177 -14.75 -8.40 29.83
C LEU A 177 -15.96 -7.62 30.36
N LEU A 178 -16.38 -6.59 29.61
CA LEU A 178 -17.53 -5.75 29.97
C LEU A 178 -18.85 -6.53 29.93
N GLU A 179 -19.01 -7.45 28.98
CA GLU A 179 -20.15 -8.37 28.93
C GLU A 179 -20.20 -9.24 30.19
N GLY A 180 -19.07 -9.86 30.56
CA GLY A 180 -18.97 -10.67 31.77
C GLY A 180 -19.28 -9.90 33.06
N ASP A 181 -18.87 -8.63 33.15
CA ASP A 181 -19.22 -7.76 34.29
C ASP A 181 -20.71 -7.44 34.34
N LEU A 182 -21.31 -7.07 33.21
CA LEU A 182 -22.75 -6.80 33.11
C LEU A 182 -23.61 -8.03 33.41
N GLU A 183 -23.17 -9.24 33.02
CA GLU A 183 -23.87 -10.48 33.33
C GLU A 183 -23.87 -10.78 34.84
N ARG A 184 -22.74 -10.54 35.52
CA ARG A 184 -22.65 -10.66 36.98
C ARG A 184 -23.55 -9.66 37.68
N ASP A 185 -23.54 -8.40 37.24
CA ASP A 185 -24.40 -7.35 37.80
C ASP A 185 -25.88 -7.66 37.60
N CYS A 186 -26.27 -8.11 36.39
CA CYS A 186 -27.64 -8.55 36.12
C CYS A 186 -28.07 -9.70 37.03
N THR A 187 -27.18 -10.68 37.24
CA THR A 187 -27.46 -11.82 38.13
C THR A 187 -27.59 -11.38 39.58
N SER A 188 -26.70 -10.49 40.03
CA SER A 188 -26.72 -9.88 41.37
C SER A 188 -28.03 -9.12 41.61
N LEU A 189 -28.43 -8.24 40.69
CA LEU A 189 -29.66 -7.46 40.79
C LEU A 189 -30.90 -8.35 40.76
N ARG A 190 -30.95 -9.39 39.92
CA ARG A 190 -32.06 -10.36 39.93
C ARG A 190 -32.16 -11.09 41.26
N SER A 191 -31.03 -11.53 41.81
CA SER A 191 -30.99 -12.16 43.13
C SER A 191 -31.46 -11.19 44.22
N GLN A 192 -31.05 -9.93 44.17
CA GLN A 192 -31.47 -8.91 45.14
C GLN A 192 -32.97 -8.63 45.05
N ILE A 193 -33.52 -8.52 43.84
CA ILE A 193 -34.96 -8.34 43.62
C ILE A 193 -35.74 -9.51 44.22
N LEU A 194 -35.31 -10.75 43.98
CA LEU A 194 -35.96 -11.95 44.52
C LEU A 194 -35.93 -11.97 46.06
N THR A 195 -34.78 -11.67 46.67
CA THR A 195 -34.66 -11.60 48.13
C THR A 195 -35.60 -10.55 48.73
N LEU A 196 -35.69 -9.37 48.10
CA LEU A 196 -36.56 -8.30 48.58
C LEU A 196 -38.04 -8.59 48.35
N SER A 197 -38.40 -9.20 47.21
CA SER A 197 -39.79 -9.52 46.88
C SER A 197 -40.38 -10.58 47.82
N ASP A 198 -39.59 -11.60 48.16
CA ASP A 198 -40.04 -12.76 48.92
C ASP A 198 -39.89 -12.56 50.44
N GLY A 199 -39.03 -11.63 50.86
CA GLY A 199 -38.80 -11.28 52.26
C GLY A 199 -39.68 -10.13 52.75
N ASP A 200 -39.03 -9.01 53.08
CA ASP A 200 -39.64 -7.88 53.79
C ASP A 200 -40.85 -7.27 53.05
N TYR A 201 -40.80 -7.23 51.71
CA TYR A 201 -41.90 -6.67 50.93
C TYR A 201 -43.18 -7.50 51.05
N ALA A 202 -43.08 -8.84 50.97
CA ALA A 202 -44.23 -9.72 51.08
C ALA A 202 -44.91 -9.61 52.45
N ILE A 203 -44.12 -9.56 53.53
CA ILE A 203 -44.62 -9.37 54.89
C ILE A 203 -45.33 -8.02 55.02
N ALA A 204 -44.67 -6.94 54.62
CA ALA A 204 -45.24 -5.60 54.69
C ALA A 204 -46.53 -5.46 53.86
N LYS A 205 -46.56 -6.06 52.66
CA LYS A 205 -47.76 -6.05 51.80
C LYS A 205 -48.92 -6.79 52.47
N ALA A 206 -48.68 -7.97 53.04
CA ALA A 206 -49.71 -8.74 53.73
C ALA A 206 -50.30 -7.95 54.91
N ASP A 207 -49.46 -7.27 55.68
CA ASP A 207 -49.91 -6.41 56.79
C ASP A 207 -50.76 -5.23 56.31
N VAL A 208 -50.36 -4.55 55.24
CA VAL A 208 -51.12 -3.44 54.65
C VAL A 208 -52.45 -3.92 54.08
N ASP A 209 -52.47 -5.06 53.37
CA ASP A 209 -53.70 -5.62 52.82
C ASP A 209 -54.67 -6.05 53.93
N ARG A 210 -54.17 -6.58 55.06
CA ARG A 210 -54.97 -6.87 56.25
C ARG A 210 -55.62 -5.61 56.81
N LEU A 211 -54.86 -4.53 57.01
CA LEU A 211 -55.39 -3.25 57.50
C LEU A 211 -56.40 -2.62 56.53
N ARG A 212 -56.17 -2.74 55.21
CA ARG A 212 -57.13 -2.29 54.20
C ARG A 212 -58.42 -3.07 54.23
N ALA A 213 -58.35 -4.39 54.44
CA ALA A 213 -59.53 -5.22 54.61
C ALA A 213 -60.35 -4.81 55.85
N GLU A 214 -59.69 -4.51 56.98
CA GLU A 214 -60.35 -4.00 58.20
C GLU A 214 -61.06 -2.65 57.96
N LEU A 215 -60.55 -1.82 57.03
CA LEU A 215 -61.14 -0.54 56.64
C LEU A 215 -62.14 -0.62 55.46
N GLY A 216 -62.38 -1.82 54.90
CA GLY A 216 -63.25 -2.01 53.73
C GLY A 216 -62.68 -1.49 52.40
N GLN A 217 -61.37 -1.31 52.30
CA GLN A 217 -60.68 -0.90 51.07
C GLN A 217 -60.19 -2.11 50.26
N PRO A 218 -60.09 -2.00 48.92
CA PRO A 218 -59.52 -3.06 48.09
C PRO A 218 -58.01 -3.27 48.35
N PRO A 219 -57.50 -4.50 48.16
CA PRO A 219 -56.09 -4.81 48.34
C PRO A 219 -55.21 -4.05 47.34
N LEU A 220 -53.95 -3.86 47.71
CA LEU A 220 -52.97 -3.21 46.83
C LEU A 220 -52.66 -4.06 45.59
N PRO A 221 -52.36 -3.40 44.45
CA PRO A 221 -51.88 -4.08 43.25
C PRO A 221 -50.61 -4.88 43.55
N SER A 222 -50.39 -5.95 42.79
CA SER A 222 -49.21 -6.80 42.97
C SER A 222 -47.94 -6.07 42.51
N LEU A 223 -46.79 -6.42 43.12
CA LEU A 223 -45.49 -5.91 42.68
C LEU A 223 -45.24 -6.20 41.20
N GLN A 224 -45.65 -7.39 40.73
CA GLN A 224 -45.52 -7.78 39.33
C GLN A 224 -46.27 -6.82 38.40
N THR A 225 -47.51 -6.45 38.76
CA THR A 225 -48.31 -5.49 37.97
C THR A 225 -47.59 -4.14 37.85
N MET A 226 -47.01 -3.64 38.95
CA MET A 226 -46.25 -2.38 38.91
C MET A 226 -44.95 -2.49 38.08
N LEU A 227 -44.27 -3.64 38.12
CA LEU A 227 -43.07 -3.88 37.32
C LEU A 227 -43.40 -3.94 35.82
N ASP A 228 -44.50 -4.58 35.44
CA ASP A 228 -44.95 -4.67 34.04
C ASP A 228 -45.33 -3.29 33.48
N GLU A 229 -46.00 -2.46 34.28
CA GLU A 229 -46.29 -1.06 33.94
C GLU A 229 -45.01 -0.23 33.74
N LYS A 230 -44.01 -0.40 34.62
CA LYS A 230 -42.72 0.27 34.47
C LYS A 230 -41.94 -0.22 33.26
N ALA A 231 -41.94 -1.52 32.99
CA ALA A 231 -41.27 -2.11 31.83
C ALA A 231 -41.90 -1.61 30.52
N SER A 232 -43.22 -1.56 30.44
CA SER A 232 -43.93 -1.00 29.27
C SER A 232 -43.68 0.50 29.08
N SER A 233 -43.60 1.27 30.18
CA SER A 233 -43.21 2.68 30.15
C SER A 233 -41.79 2.87 29.60
N TYR A 234 -40.81 2.10 30.09
CA TYR A 234 -39.43 2.16 29.60
C TYR A 234 -39.29 1.80 28.12
N LEU A 235 -39.99 0.75 27.65
CA LEU A 235 -39.99 0.39 26.23
C LEU A 235 -40.61 1.49 25.36
N THR A 236 -41.64 2.17 25.86
CA THR A 236 -42.29 3.30 25.18
C THR A 236 -41.33 4.48 25.08
N GLU A 237 -40.67 4.84 26.18
CA GLU A 237 -39.65 5.90 26.21
C GLU A 237 -38.49 5.59 25.27
N ARG A 238 -37.98 4.35 25.27
CA ARG A 238 -36.90 3.93 24.37
C ARG A 238 -37.30 4.03 22.90
N ARG A 239 -38.56 3.73 22.54
CA ARG A 239 -39.07 3.92 21.17
C ARG A 239 -39.13 5.40 20.79
N LEU A 240 -39.56 6.26 21.69
CA LEU A 240 -39.61 7.72 21.46
C LEU A 240 -38.21 8.31 21.30
N ASN A 241 -37.25 7.92 22.15
CA ASN A 241 -35.89 8.46 22.12
C ASN A 241 -35.03 7.83 21.01
N GLY A 242 -35.26 6.57 20.69
CA GLY A 242 -34.54 5.84 19.62
C GLY A 242 -34.86 6.35 18.22
N ASN A 243 -36.02 6.98 18.00
CA ASN A 243 -36.38 7.54 16.70
C ASN A 243 -35.63 8.85 16.38
N SER A 244 -35.11 9.53 17.41
CA SER A 244 -34.35 10.79 17.29
C SER A 244 -32.88 10.60 16.94
N SER A 245 -32.32 9.42 17.25
CA SER A 245 -30.89 9.12 17.08
C SER A 245 -30.58 8.40 15.76
N ASN A 246 -31.58 7.78 15.13
CA ASN A 246 -31.40 7.04 13.87
C ASN A 246 -31.74 7.86 12.60
N SER A 247 -32.25 9.09 12.74
CA SER A 247 -32.64 9.95 11.60
C SER A 247 -31.52 10.85 11.07
N THR A 248 -30.31 10.81 11.65
CA THR A 248 -29.16 11.65 11.24
C THR A 248 -28.01 10.86 10.58
N SER A 249 -28.11 9.53 10.46
CA SER A 249 -27.02 8.68 9.92
C SER A 249 -27.22 8.26 8.46
N GLY A 250 -28.21 8.84 7.78
CA GLY A 250 -28.62 8.48 6.41
C GLY A 250 -28.29 9.53 5.35
N ALA A 251 -27.16 10.23 5.43
CA ALA A 251 -26.67 11.04 4.30
C ALA A 251 -25.14 11.25 4.38
N ALA A 252 -24.44 10.52 3.51
CA ALA A 252 -23.14 10.85 2.91
C ALA A 252 -22.29 11.96 3.59
N SER A 253 -21.21 11.55 4.28
CA SER A 253 -19.93 12.22 4.08
C SER A 253 -18.77 11.25 4.33
N THR A 254 -18.17 10.81 3.23
CA THR A 254 -16.77 10.40 3.18
C THR A 254 -15.90 11.56 3.65
N SER A 255 -15.53 11.54 4.92
CA SER A 255 -14.55 12.46 5.51
C SER A 255 -13.52 11.64 6.25
N ALA A 256 -12.42 11.33 5.56
CA ALA A 256 -11.19 10.91 6.20
C ALA A 256 -10.67 12.11 7.02
N SER A 257 -10.86 12.05 8.33
CA SER A 257 -10.27 12.99 9.29
C SER A 257 -9.24 12.24 10.12
N THR A 258 -7.98 12.38 9.70
CA THR A 258 -6.79 12.17 10.51
C THR A 258 -6.79 13.21 11.63
N SER A 259 -7.04 12.76 12.86
CA SER A 259 -6.95 13.57 14.07
C SER A 259 -5.76 13.09 14.88
N THR A 260 -4.61 13.75 14.72
CA THR A 260 -3.47 13.64 15.65
C THR A 260 -3.15 15.01 16.20
N SER A 261 -3.38 15.15 17.51
CA SER A 261 -3.10 16.27 18.40
C SER A 261 -3.33 15.67 19.80
N PHE A 262 -2.50 15.75 20.84
CA PHE A 262 -1.28 16.47 21.18
C PHE A 262 -0.86 15.90 22.57
N VAL A 263 0.43 15.79 22.90
CA VAL A 263 0.97 16.29 24.19
C VAL A 263 2.51 16.46 24.13
N PRO A 264 3.08 17.43 24.88
CA PRO A 264 4.42 17.98 24.67
C PRO A 264 5.45 17.51 25.72
N SER A 265 6.75 17.57 25.42
CA SER A 265 7.79 17.83 26.44
C SER A 265 9.15 18.20 25.83
N ALA A 266 9.91 18.98 26.58
CA ALA A 266 11.00 19.90 26.22
C ALA A 266 12.26 19.30 25.56
N THR A 267 12.87 20.07 24.65
CA THR A 267 14.22 20.68 24.83
C THR A 267 14.62 21.53 23.60
N PRO A 268 15.34 22.66 23.78
CA PRO A 268 15.73 23.55 22.70
C PRO A 268 17.15 23.24 22.19
N THR A 269 17.35 23.12 20.89
CA THR A 269 18.67 23.38 20.30
C THR A 269 18.51 23.97 18.90
N THR A 270 18.67 25.28 18.88
CA THR A 270 19.18 26.14 17.81
C THR A 270 19.93 25.40 16.71
N PHE A 271 19.50 25.53 15.46
CA PHE A 271 20.39 25.84 14.33
C PHE A 271 19.60 26.48 13.19
N GLN A 272 19.99 27.71 12.86
CA GLN A 272 19.62 28.43 11.65
C GLN A 272 20.06 27.64 10.42
N ASN A 273 19.20 27.54 9.40
CA ASN A 273 19.66 27.86 8.06
C ASN A 273 18.52 28.30 7.15
N SER A 274 18.65 29.53 6.69
CA SER A 274 17.82 30.24 5.72
C SER A 274 18.33 29.98 4.32
N PHE A 275 17.50 29.48 3.39
CA PHE A 275 17.56 29.88 1.99
C PHE A 275 16.18 29.80 1.31
N SER A 276 15.93 30.86 0.57
CA SER A 276 14.72 31.34 -0.09
C SER A 276 14.27 30.48 -1.27
N ALA A 277 12.97 30.45 -1.58
CA ALA A 277 12.39 31.03 -2.81
C ALA A 277 11.04 30.42 -3.23
N ALA A 278 10.15 31.32 -3.69
CA ALA A 278 9.12 31.15 -4.72
C ALA A 278 7.95 30.18 -4.43
N HIS A 279 6.73 30.65 -4.14
CA HIS A 279 5.73 31.28 -5.02
C HIS A 279 4.51 30.34 -5.20
N SER A 280 3.34 30.83 -4.76
CA SER A 280 2.02 30.62 -5.36
C SER A 280 1.44 29.19 -5.41
N ALA A 281 0.54 28.88 -4.48
CA ALA A 281 -0.66 28.09 -4.79
C ALA A 281 -1.60 28.92 -5.71
N PRO A 282 -2.79 28.48 -6.18
CA PRO A 282 -3.41 27.15 -6.29
C PRO A 282 -4.01 26.90 -7.71
N ARG A 283 -4.16 25.65 -8.18
CA ARG A 283 -5.07 25.38 -9.32
C ARG A 283 -5.84 24.07 -9.21
N GLY A 284 -7.09 24.23 -8.77
CA GLY A 284 -8.28 23.74 -9.48
C GLY A 284 -8.25 22.32 -10.01
N ARG A 285 -8.75 21.39 -9.21
CA ARG A 285 -9.22 20.08 -9.65
C ARG A 285 -10.49 20.30 -10.51
N PRO A 286 -10.52 19.99 -11.81
CA PRO A 286 -11.76 20.05 -12.58
C PRO A 286 -12.63 18.86 -12.18
N LYS A 287 -13.82 19.16 -11.68
CA LYS A 287 -14.94 18.23 -11.63
C LYS A 287 -15.42 17.96 -13.06
N GLY A 288 -15.84 16.73 -13.33
CA GLY A 288 -16.84 16.50 -14.39
C GLY A 288 -16.53 15.33 -15.30
N SER A 289 -17.21 14.23 -15.00
CA SER A 289 -17.75 13.25 -15.95
C SER A 289 -18.18 13.87 -17.29
N LYS A 290 -17.70 13.31 -18.40
CA LYS A 290 -18.48 13.15 -19.64
C LYS A 290 -18.06 11.86 -20.35
N THR A 291 -18.86 10.82 -20.14
CA THR A 291 -19.13 9.80 -21.14
C THR A 291 -19.66 10.48 -22.41
N GLN A 292 -18.89 10.45 -23.50
CA GLN A 292 -19.41 10.83 -24.81
C GLN A 292 -19.27 9.67 -25.79
N LYS A 293 -20.44 9.26 -26.25
CA LYS A 293 -20.73 8.33 -27.33
C LYS A 293 -20.28 8.88 -28.69
N ARG A 294 -20.10 7.92 -29.61
CA ARG A 294 -20.20 7.96 -31.08
C ARG A 294 -18.99 8.48 -31.88
N THR A 295 -18.33 7.57 -32.56
CA THR A 295 -18.57 7.32 -34.00
C THR A 295 -18.31 5.87 -34.34
#